data_AF-A0A5P9H489-F1
#
_entry.id   AF-A0A5P9H489-F1
#
_cell.length_a   1.000
_cell.length_b   1.000
_cell.length_c   1.000
_cell.angle_alpha   90.00
_cell.angle_beta   90.00
_cell.angle_gamma   90.00
#
_symmetry.space_group_name_H-M   'P 1'
#
loop_
_entity.id
_entity.type
_entity.pdbx_description
1 polymer ?
#
loop_
_entity_poly.entity_id
_entity_poly.type
_entity_poly.pdbx_seq_one_letter_code
_entity_poly.pdbx_strand_id
1 'polypeptide(L)'
;MKRISAMISAIPSGLFRSLRHQFSTPAMINERAFQKLREYADASNDDFVKALCVAIERLLPDRQNPVRLNLIASCFRELLTYQLDTLAPHAVVQQCPWYVQDPTAKAATRRQRLRYAISGGLPDAVLTTLGVDEPGSIADLITLYNEASKYTHVRPDRIKHPDDEVGDFVVDGVSALDGLREEIDLLCDDVKEHLRQAISEHTLQEFLGAVLDELDILSTHTRVEYPFVDEITVEKIDQSHVYVGVTGDVNVELVYGSGSDFRRGEGATLDDSFPFEVSLRSPVTDLDKFETTQPIKVDTSSWYE
;
A
#
# COMPACT_ATOMS: atom_id res chain seq x y z
N MET A 1 -20.03 9.15 -13.85
CA MET A 1 -18.69 9.76 -13.66
C MET A 1 -17.99 10.10 -15.00
N LYS A 2 -18.61 10.91 -15.88
CA LYS A 2 -18.02 11.27 -17.21
C LYS A 2 -17.67 12.75 -17.39
N ARG A 3 -17.60 13.55 -16.31
CA ARG A 3 -17.49 15.01 -16.41
C ARG A 3 -16.17 15.64 -15.95
N ILE A 4 -15.21 14.87 -15.42
CA ILE A 4 -13.89 15.41 -15.03
C ILE A 4 -12.82 15.15 -16.10
N SER A 5 -12.93 14.05 -16.85
CA SER A 5 -11.98 13.70 -17.93
C SER A 5 -11.99 14.68 -19.12
N ALA A 6 -13.05 15.46 -19.33
CA ALA A 6 -13.14 16.38 -20.46
C ALA A 6 -12.42 17.73 -20.25
N MET A 7 -12.01 18.08 -19.03
CA MET A 7 -11.51 19.44 -18.74
C MET A 7 -9.97 19.56 -18.81
N ILE A 8 -9.25 18.43 -18.86
CA ILE A 8 -7.78 18.40 -18.89
C ILE A 8 -7.22 18.25 -20.33
N SER A 9 -8.03 17.82 -21.31
CA SER A 9 -7.56 17.54 -22.68
C SER A 9 -7.46 18.77 -23.62
N ALA A 10 -7.81 19.98 -23.18
CA ALA A 10 -7.97 21.14 -24.08
C ALA A 10 -6.97 22.30 -23.84
N ILE A 11 -5.80 22.06 -23.25
CA ILE A 11 -4.78 23.10 -23.10
C ILE A 11 -3.50 22.70 -23.84
N PRO A 12 -3.08 23.44 -24.89
CA PRO A 12 -1.85 23.15 -25.59
C PRO A 12 -0.66 23.32 -24.63
N SER A 13 0.19 22.30 -24.58
CA SER A 13 1.39 22.16 -23.74
C SER A 13 2.44 23.29 -23.87
N GLY A 14 2.28 24.20 -24.84
CA GLY A 14 3.12 25.38 -25.03
C GLY A 14 2.73 26.61 -24.21
N LEU A 15 1.47 26.75 -23.77
CA LEU A 15 1.01 28.00 -23.13
C LEU A 15 1.40 28.12 -21.65
N PHE A 16 1.47 27.00 -20.91
CA PHE A 16 1.87 27.00 -19.51
C PHE A 16 3.35 27.31 -19.31
N ARG A 17 4.20 26.89 -20.25
CA ARG A 17 5.65 27.17 -20.21
C ARG A 17 5.96 28.66 -20.38
N SER A 18 5.10 29.40 -21.10
CA SER A 18 5.22 30.83 -21.33
C SER A 18 4.78 31.69 -20.14
N LEU A 19 3.91 31.19 -19.26
CA LEU A 19 3.36 31.96 -18.13
C LEU A 19 4.11 31.69 -16.81
N ARG A 20 4.73 30.52 -16.61
CA ARG A 20 5.59 30.23 -15.43
C ARG A 20 6.82 31.15 -15.34
N HIS A 21 7.36 31.59 -16.48
CA HIS A 21 8.57 32.42 -16.52
C HIS A 21 8.38 33.91 -16.17
N GLN A 22 7.15 34.41 -15.98
CA GLN A 22 6.95 35.85 -15.81
C GLN A 22 7.10 36.38 -14.38
N PHE A 23 7.14 35.54 -13.32
CA PHE A 23 7.16 36.04 -11.93
C PHE A 23 8.00 35.26 -10.91
N SER A 24 8.89 34.35 -11.32
CA SER A 24 9.79 33.66 -10.38
C SER A 24 11.25 34.00 -10.65
N THR A 25 11.92 34.59 -9.66
CA THR A 25 13.38 34.77 -9.72
C THR A 25 14.07 33.41 -9.53
N PRO A 26 15.28 33.19 -10.06
CA PRO A 26 16.04 31.95 -9.85
C PRO A 26 16.22 31.58 -8.37
N ALA A 27 16.25 32.56 -7.47
CA ALA A 27 16.27 32.35 -6.03
C ALA A 27 14.98 31.70 -5.50
N MET A 28 13.81 32.10 -6.01
CA MET A 28 12.53 31.50 -5.61
C MET A 28 12.33 30.08 -6.16
N ILE A 29 12.86 29.77 -7.34
CA ILE A 29 12.77 28.42 -7.92
C ILE A 29 13.62 27.43 -7.10
N ASN A 30 14.83 27.82 -6.71
CA ASN A 30 15.68 26.99 -5.85
C ASN A 30 15.06 26.78 -4.47
N GLU A 31 14.46 27.81 -3.86
CA GLU A 31 13.76 27.67 -2.57
C GLU A 31 12.63 26.63 -2.67
N ARG A 32 11.84 26.69 -3.75
CA ARG A 32 10.78 25.71 -3.99
C ARG A 32 11.32 24.29 -4.18
N ALA A 33 12.45 24.14 -4.88
CA ALA A 33 13.12 22.85 -5.06
C ALA A 33 13.59 22.26 -3.73
N PHE A 34 14.20 23.07 -2.86
CA PHE A 34 14.58 22.65 -1.51
C PHE A 34 13.36 22.23 -0.69
N GLN A 35 12.31 23.04 -0.69
CA GLN A 35 11.09 22.74 0.07
C GLN A 35 10.47 21.40 -0.36
N LYS A 36 10.33 21.16 -1.67
CA LYS A 36 9.79 19.89 -2.18
C LYS A 36 10.66 18.68 -1.83
N LEU A 37 11.99 18.81 -1.92
CA LEU A 37 12.89 17.71 -1.55
C LEU A 37 12.79 17.36 -0.07
N ARG A 38 12.64 18.35 0.80
CA ARG A 38 12.44 18.13 2.24
C ARG A 38 11.12 17.47 2.53
N GLU A 39 10.03 17.96 1.95
CA GLU A 39 8.71 17.31 2.07
C GLU A 39 8.77 15.84 1.64
N TYR A 40 9.41 15.56 0.50
CA TYR A 40 9.61 14.19 0.01
C TYR A 40 10.46 13.33 0.96
N ALA A 41 11.55 13.88 1.50
CA ALA A 41 12.44 13.19 2.42
C ALA A 41 11.79 12.93 3.79
N ASP A 42 11.03 13.90 4.31
CA ASP A 42 10.34 13.83 5.61
C ASP A 42 9.15 12.86 5.56
N ALA A 43 8.50 12.73 4.39
CA ALA A 43 7.47 11.71 4.14
C ALA A 43 8.02 10.28 4.03
N SER A 44 9.35 10.10 4.07
CA SER A 44 10.01 8.80 4.04
C SER A 44 10.70 8.50 5.37
N ASN A 45 10.59 7.26 5.84
CA ASN A 45 11.38 6.77 6.97
C ASN A 45 12.69 6.07 6.54
N ASP A 46 13.01 6.11 5.26
CA ASP A 46 14.13 5.37 4.67
C ASP A 46 15.40 6.24 4.53
N ASP A 47 16.50 5.78 5.15
CA ASP A 47 17.78 6.49 5.17
C ASP A 47 18.43 6.62 3.78
N PHE A 48 18.21 5.65 2.87
CA PHE A 48 18.73 5.71 1.51
C PHE A 48 18.01 6.81 0.71
N VAL A 49 16.69 6.88 0.82
CA VAL A 49 15.88 7.96 0.20
C VAL A 49 16.34 9.32 0.72
N LYS A 50 16.48 9.47 2.04
CA LYS A 50 16.97 10.72 2.66
C LYS A 50 18.37 11.09 2.18
N ALA A 51 19.28 10.13 2.07
CA ALA A 51 20.63 10.38 1.57
C ALA A 51 20.65 10.89 0.12
N LEU A 52 19.79 10.35 -0.75
CA LEU A 52 19.65 10.83 -2.13
C LEU A 52 19.06 12.24 -2.19
N CYS A 53 18.05 12.56 -1.38
CA CYS A 53 17.52 13.92 -1.28
C CYS A 53 18.59 14.92 -0.84
N VAL A 54 19.35 14.60 0.23
CA VAL A 54 20.46 15.42 0.71
C VAL A 54 21.55 15.59 -0.36
N ALA A 55 21.81 14.57 -1.18
CA ALA A 55 22.74 14.70 -2.30
C ALA A 55 22.25 15.70 -3.34
N ILE A 56 20.96 15.66 -3.71
CA ILE A 56 20.35 16.64 -4.62
C ILE A 56 20.41 18.05 -4.01
N GLU A 57 20.09 18.22 -2.72
CA GLU A 57 20.19 19.51 -2.03
C GLU A 57 21.60 20.11 -2.10
N ARG A 58 22.64 19.29 -1.98
CA ARG A 58 24.04 19.74 -2.10
C ARG A 58 24.42 20.11 -3.53
N LEU A 59 23.81 19.49 -4.54
CA LEU A 59 24.08 19.73 -5.96
C LEU A 59 23.35 20.96 -6.50
N LEU A 60 22.18 21.30 -5.94
CA LEU A 60 21.38 22.47 -6.33
C LEU A 60 22.18 23.79 -6.37
N PRO A 61 22.93 24.19 -5.32
CA PRO A 61 23.68 25.44 -5.32
C PRO A 61 25.05 25.36 -6.01
N ASP A 62 25.48 24.17 -6.47
CA ASP A 62 26.81 23.94 -7.05
C ASP A 62 26.90 24.44 -8.50
N ARG A 63 26.92 25.77 -8.65
CA ARG A 63 26.90 26.45 -9.95
C ARG A 63 28.12 26.16 -10.83
N GLN A 64 29.23 25.82 -10.20
CA GLN A 64 30.50 25.60 -10.89
C GLN A 64 30.59 24.20 -11.47
N ASN A 65 29.77 23.27 -10.97
CA ASN A 65 29.74 21.90 -11.46
C ASN A 65 28.99 21.80 -12.79
N PRO A 66 29.70 21.53 -13.89
CA PRO A 66 29.12 21.54 -15.23
C PRO A 66 28.14 20.37 -15.44
N VAL A 67 28.23 19.30 -14.63
CA VAL A 67 27.42 18.08 -14.73
C VAL A 67 26.43 17.94 -13.58
N ARG A 68 26.15 19.00 -12.82
CA ARG A 68 25.25 18.96 -11.65
C ARG A 68 23.88 18.35 -11.97
N LEU A 69 23.29 18.68 -13.12
CA LEU A 69 21.99 18.13 -13.53
C LEU A 69 22.08 16.63 -13.83
N ASN A 70 23.17 16.14 -14.41
CA ASN A 70 23.39 14.71 -14.68
C ASN A 70 23.51 13.90 -13.37
N LEU A 71 24.15 14.47 -12.35
CA LEU A 71 24.25 13.88 -11.02
C LEU A 71 22.88 13.84 -10.34
N ILE A 72 22.13 14.96 -10.39
CA ILE A 72 20.74 15.03 -9.89
C ILE A 72 19.85 13.99 -10.59
N ALA A 73 19.92 13.89 -11.91
CA ALA A 73 19.15 12.91 -12.67
C ALA A 73 19.53 11.47 -12.31
N SER A 74 20.79 11.23 -11.95
CA SER A 74 21.20 9.91 -11.46
C SER A 74 20.59 9.62 -10.09
N CYS A 75 20.49 10.60 -9.19
CA CYS A 75 19.75 10.44 -7.94
C CYS A 75 18.27 10.12 -8.19
N PHE A 76 17.60 10.81 -9.12
CA PHE A 76 16.21 10.48 -9.51
C PHE A 76 16.06 9.07 -10.07
N ARG A 77 17.05 8.58 -10.83
CA ARG A 77 17.07 7.20 -11.33
C ARG A 77 17.08 6.19 -10.18
N GLU A 78 17.95 6.42 -9.20
CA GLU A 78 18.04 5.55 -8.02
C GLU A 78 16.76 5.62 -7.19
N LEU A 79 16.19 6.82 -6.96
CA LEU A 79 14.90 6.98 -6.28
C LEU A 79 13.78 6.20 -6.96
N LEU A 80 13.61 6.36 -8.28
CA LEU A 80 12.57 5.67 -9.05
C LEU A 80 12.75 4.15 -9.02
N THR A 81 14.00 3.68 -9.16
CA THR A 81 14.32 2.25 -9.16
C THR A 81 14.07 1.65 -7.78
N TYR A 82 14.57 2.31 -6.74
CA TYR A 82 14.43 1.89 -5.36
C TYR A 82 12.96 1.84 -4.92
N GLN A 83 12.17 2.86 -5.27
CA GLN A 83 10.74 2.87 -4.97
C GLN A 83 10.03 1.62 -5.51
N LEU A 84 10.29 1.27 -6.78
CA LEU A 84 9.70 0.07 -7.36
C LEU A 84 10.28 -1.21 -6.74
N ASP A 85 11.57 -1.24 -6.38
CA ASP A 85 12.24 -2.40 -5.77
C ASP A 85 11.68 -2.69 -4.38
N THR A 86 11.33 -1.67 -3.62
CA THR A 86 10.68 -1.79 -2.31
C THR A 86 9.23 -2.29 -2.44
N LEU A 87 8.47 -1.78 -3.40
CA LEU A 87 7.06 -2.15 -3.60
C LEU A 87 6.89 -3.51 -4.26
N ALA A 88 7.72 -3.81 -5.26
CA ALA A 88 7.58 -4.98 -6.13
C ALA A 88 8.96 -5.57 -6.47
N PRO A 89 9.65 -6.21 -5.50
CA PRO A 89 10.92 -6.88 -5.76
C PRO A 89 10.76 -7.97 -6.82
N HIS A 90 11.70 -8.05 -7.77
CA HIS A 90 11.63 -9.01 -8.88
C HIS A 90 11.39 -10.46 -8.41
N ALA A 91 12.10 -10.90 -7.37
CA ALA A 91 11.99 -12.26 -6.83
C ALA A 91 10.62 -12.56 -6.22
N VAL A 92 9.93 -11.56 -5.67
CA VAL A 92 8.59 -11.71 -5.09
C VAL A 92 7.55 -11.76 -6.21
N VAL A 93 7.65 -10.88 -7.21
CA VAL A 93 6.76 -10.88 -8.38
C VAL A 93 6.83 -12.22 -9.12
N GLN A 94 8.01 -12.82 -9.22
CA GLN A 94 8.22 -14.13 -9.86
C GLN A 94 7.53 -15.30 -9.15
N GLN A 95 7.09 -15.12 -7.91
CA GLN A 95 6.38 -16.14 -7.13
C GLN A 95 4.85 -16.06 -7.27
N CYS A 96 4.34 -15.03 -7.98
CA CYS A 96 2.90 -14.85 -8.12
C CYS A 96 2.28 -15.93 -9.03
N PRO A 97 1.08 -16.46 -8.71
CA PRO A 97 0.38 -17.43 -9.55
C PRO A 97 0.13 -16.98 -11.00
N TRP A 98 -0.04 -15.67 -11.21
CA TRP A 98 -0.27 -15.07 -12.53
C TRP A 98 1.04 -14.76 -13.28
N TYR A 99 2.21 -14.93 -12.65
CA TYR A 99 3.47 -14.55 -13.26
C TYR A 99 3.82 -15.44 -14.46
N VAL A 100 4.19 -14.79 -15.57
CA VAL A 100 4.72 -15.46 -16.76
C VAL A 100 6.04 -14.78 -17.13
N GLN A 101 7.11 -15.55 -17.20
CA GLN A 101 8.43 -15.04 -17.61
C GLN A 101 8.37 -14.54 -19.05
N ASP A 102 8.72 -13.26 -19.27
CA ASP A 102 8.92 -12.72 -20.60
C ASP A 102 10.18 -13.36 -21.22
N PRO A 103 10.11 -13.98 -22.42
CA PRO A 103 11.25 -14.63 -23.06
C PRO A 103 12.44 -13.70 -23.34
N THR A 104 12.20 -12.39 -23.40
CA THR A 104 13.20 -11.35 -23.71
C THR A 104 13.76 -10.68 -22.46
N ALA A 105 13.13 -10.85 -21.30
CA ALA A 105 13.57 -10.27 -20.04
C ALA A 105 14.23 -11.32 -19.13
N LYS A 106 15.20 -10.90 -18.33
CA LYS A 106 15.85 -11.77 -17.31
C LYS A 106 15.15 -11.76 -15.96
N ALA A 107 14.20 -10.85 -15.76
CA ALA A 107 13.50 -10.63 -14.51
C ALA A 107 12.09 -10.12 -14.80
N ALA A 108 11.25 -9.98 -13.76
CA ALA A 108 9.91 -9.40 -13.89
C ALA A 108 9.93 -8.04 -14.61
N THR A 109 9.06 -7.86 -15.59
CA THR A 109 8.99 -6.61 -16.36
C THR A 109 8.41 -5.49 -15.51
N ARG A 110 8.64 -4.24 -15.91
CA ARG A 110 8.02 -3.07 -15.25
C ARG A 110 6.51 -3.19 -15.13
N ARG A 111 5.84 -3.65 -16.20
CA ARG A 111 4.38 -3.87 -16.21
C ARG A 111 3.96 -4.86 -15.12
N GLN A 112 4.67 -5.99 -15.00
CA GLN A 112 4.41 -7.00 -13.98
C GLN A 112 4.66 -6.47 -12.56
N ARG A 113 5.68 -5.64 -12.40
CA ARG A 113 5.98 -5.01 -11.10
C ARG A 113 4.92 -4.00 -10.68
N LEU A 114 4.43 -3.18 -11.61
CA LEU A 114 3.32 -2.26 -11.36
C LEU A 114 2.02 -3.00 -11.04
N ARG A 115 1.73 -4.10 -11.74
CA ARG A 115 0.63 -5.01 -11.39
C ARG A 115 0.75 -5.47 -9.94
N TYR A 116 1.90 -6.01 -9.57
CA TYR A 116 2.12 -6.50 -8.21
C TYR A 116 1.93 -5.40 -7.16
N ALA A 117 2.40 -4.17 -7.45
CA ALA A 117 2.29 -3.06 -6.51
C ALA A 117 0.84 -2.69 -6.16
N ILE A 118 -0.11 -2.90 -7.07
CA ILE A 118 -1.54 -2.58 -6.84
C ILE A 118 -2.37 -3.78 -6.39
N SER A 119 -2.04 -5.00 -6.83
CA SER A 119 -2.92 -6.17 -6.64
C SER A 119 -2.22 -7.41 -6.08
N GLY A 120 -0.93 -7.33 -5.75
CA GLY A 120 -0.14 -8.46 -5.27
C GLY A 120 -0.27 -9.71 -6.15
N GLY A 121 -0.49 -10.86 -5.52
CA GLY A 121 -0.65 -12.17 -6.15
C GLY A 121 -2.03 -12.48 -6.75
N LEU A 122 -3.00 -11.54 -6.73
CA LEU A 122 -4.37 -11.81 -7.16
C LEU A 122 -4.45 -12.28 -8.64
N PRO A 123 -5.05 -13.45 -8.91
CA PRO A 123 -5.30 -13.93 -10.26
C PRO A 123 -6.37 -13.09 -10.98
N ASP A 124 -6.34 -13.10 -12.31
CA ASP A 124 -7.30 -12.36 -13.16
C ASP A 124 -8.77 -12.73 -12.87
N ALA A 125 -9.04 -14.00 -12.56
CA ALA A 125 -10.40 -14.47 -12.24
C ALA A 125 -10.95 -13.80 -10.98
N VAL A 126 -10.10 -13.58 -9.97
CA VAL A 126 -10.49 -12.90 -8.73
C VAL A 126 -10.72 -11.42 -9.01
N LEU A 127 -9.78 -10.74 -9.67
CA LEU A 127 -9.91 -9.32 -10.04
C LEU A 127 -11.16 -9.04 -10.89
N THR A 128 -11.49 -9.94 -11.81
CA THR A 128 -12.71 -9.86 -12.63
C THR A 128 -13.97 -9.95 -11.76
N THR A 129 -13.97 -10.83 -10.76
CA THR A 129 -15.08 -10.99 -9.82
C THR A 129 -15.25 -9.75 -8.93
N LEU A 130 -14.14 -9.12 -8.54
CA LEU A 130 -14.12 -7.87 -7.80
C LEU A 130 -14.56 -6.66 -8.63
N GLY A 131 -14.60 -6.76 -9.96
CA GLY A 131 -14.95 -5.65 -10.85
C GLY A 131 -13.85 -4.62 -11.06
N VAL A 132 -12.59 -4.97 -10.77
CA VAL A 132 -11.43 -4.07 -10.89
C VAL A 132 -10.92 -4.02 -12.34
N ASP A 133 -10.79 -2.83 -12.92
CA ASP A 133 -10.15 -2.61 -14.23
C ASP A 133 -8.62 -2.54 -14.12
N GLU A 134 -8.01 -3.66 -13.74
CA GLU A 134 -6.56 -3.78 -13.60
C GLU A 134 -5.77 -3.39 -14.88
N PRO A 135 -6.20 -3.80 -16.10
CA PRO A 135 -5.48 -3.42 -17.31
C PRO A 135 -5.44 -1.91 -17.56
N GLY A 136 -6.55 -1.22 -17.28
CA GLY A 136 -6.64 0.25 -17.35
C GLY A 136 -5.72 0.91 -16.34
N SER A 137 -5.83 0.52 -15.06
CA SER A 137 -4.98 1.02 -13.98
C SER A 137 -3.49 0.87 -14.27
N ILE A 138 -3.07 -0.28 -14.81
CA ILE A 138 -1.66 -0.51 -15.18
C ILE A 138 -1.23 0.39 -16.34
N ALA A 139 -2.10 0.65 -17.32
CA ALA A 139 -1.78 1.52 -18.45
C ALA A 139 -1.53 2.98 -17.98
N ASP A 140 -2.33 3.45 -17.03
CA ASP A 140 -2.19 4.77 -16.42
C ASP A 140 -0.89 4.85 -15.59
N LEU A 141 -0.60 3.83 -14.77
CA LEU A 141 0.66 3.74 -14.03
C LEU A 141 1.90 3.68 -14.93
N ILE A 142 1.83 2.98 -16.07
CA ILE A 142 2.92 2.98 -17.05
C ILE A 142 3.17 4.39 -17.58
N THR A 143 2.10 5.18 -17.80
CA THR A 143 2.21 6.57 -18.26
C THR A 143 2.91 7.42 -17.21
N LEU A 144 2.47 7.35 -15.95
CA LEU A 144 3.09 8.07 -14.82
C LEU A 144 4.56 7.67 -14.61
N TYR A 145 4.86 6.36 -14.69
CA TYR A 145 6.23 5.88 -14.60
C TYR A 145 7.08 6.46 -15.73
N ASN A 146 6.56 6.48 -16.96
CA ASN A 146 7.29 7.03 -18.09
C ASN A 146 7.53 8.55 -17.91
N GLU A 147 6.59 9.29 -17.33
CA GLU A 147 6.80 10.69 -16.95
C GLU A 147 7.92 10.84 -15.92
N ALA A 148 7.90 10.07 -14.83
CA ALA A 148 8.98 10.08 -13.84
C ALA A 148 10.34 9.70 -14.45
N SER A 149 10.36 8.74 -15.38
CA SER A 149 11.58 8.30 -16.04
C SER A 149 12.29 9.39 -16.85
N LYS A 150 11.58 10.45 -17.28
CA LYS A 150 12.18 11.59 -18.00
C LYS A 150 13.21 12.34 -17.17
N TYR A 151 13.10 12.30 -15.85
CA TYR A 151 14.01 12.97 -14.91
C TYR A 151 15.21 12.10 -14.52
N THR A 152 15.30 10.88 -15.07
CA THR A 152 16.38 9.95 -14.74
C THR A 152 17.57 10.04 -15.69
N HIS A 153 17.46 10.77 -16.80
CA HIS A 153 18.55 10.90 -17.78
C HIS A 153 18.62 12.32 -18.36
N VAL A 154 19.82 12.87 -18.41
CA VAL A 154 20.14 14.11 -19.14
C VAL A 154 20.93 13.74 -20.38
N ARG A 155 20.63 14.39 -21.51
CA ARG A 155 21.33 14.10 -22.77
C ARG A 155 22.82 14.49 -22.66
N PRO A 156 23.75 13.69 -23.23
CA PRO A 156 25.20 13.93 -23.11
C PRO A 156 25.70 15.26 -23.70
N ASP A 157 24.96 15.82 -24.66
CA ASP A 157 25.28 17.07 -25.36
C ASP A 157 24.88 18.33 -24.59
N ARG A 158 24.29 18.18 -23.40
CA ARG A 158 23.86 19.29 -22.55
C ARG A 158 24.62 19.28 -21.23
N ILE A 159 25.60 20.17 -21.13
CA ILE A 159 26.44 20.42 -19.95
C ILE A 159 26.31 21.93 -19.64
N LYS A 160 26.36 22.32 -18.36
CA LYS A 160 26.14 23.70 -17.86
C LYS A 160 24.71 24.21 -18.09
N HIS A 161 23.79 23.75 -17.26
CA HIS A 161 22.40 24.23 -17.22
C HIS A 161 22.27 25.51 -16.38
N PRO A 162 21.37 26.44 -16.74
CA PRO A 162 21.02 27.57 -15.89
C PRO A 162 20.27 27.10 -14.64
N ASP A 163 20.27 27.94 -13.60
CA ASP A 163 19.74 27.59 -12.27
C ASP A 163 18.23 27.31 -12.28
N ASP A 164 17.47 28.08 -13.06
CA ASP A 164 16.03 27.89 -13.22
C ASP A 164 15.71 26.53 -13.85
N GLU A 165 16.45 26.11 -14.89
CA GLU A 165 16.27 24.77 -15.49
C GLU A 165 16.57 23.65 -14.49
N VAL A 166 17.61 23.80 -13.66
CA VAL A 166 17.95 22.78 -12.66
C VAL A 166 16.92 22.72 -11.53
N GLY A 167 16.45 23.86 -11.04
CA GLY A 167 15.42 23.92 -10.00
C GLY A 167 14.08 23.40 -10.50
N ASP A 168 13.65 23.76 -11.72
CA ASP A 168 12.44 23.22 -12.34
C ASP A 168 12.52 21.71 -12.53
N PHE A 169 13.68 21.19 -12.96
CA PHE A 169 13.91 19.76 -13.10
C PHE A 169 13.71 19.00 -11.77
N VAL A 170 14.19 19.56 -10.66
CA VAL A 170 14.01 18.96 -9.33
C VAL A 170 12.54 19.03 -8.91
N VAL A 171 11.89 20.18 -9.04
CA VAL A 171 10.47 20.36 -8.66
C VAL A 171 9.57 19.41 -9.44
N ASP A 172 9.74 19.36 -10.76
CA ASP A 172 8.91 18.52 -11.61
C ASP A 172 9.27 17.03 -11.43
N GLY A 173 10.55 16.71 -11.19
CA GLY A 173 11.02 15.34 -10.93
C GLY A 173 10.48 14.75 -9.62
N VAL A 174 10.53 15.51 -8.51
CA VAL A 174 9.92 15.11 -7.24
C VAL A 174 8.41 14.94 -7.41
N SER A 175 7.75 15.89 -8.07
CA SER A 175 6.30 15.81 -8.31
C SER A 175 5.90 14.59 -9.14
N ALA A 176 6.75 14.15 -10.08
CA ALA A 176 6.49 12.96 -10.87
C ALA A 176 6.67 11.65 -10.06
N LEU A 177 7.65 11.61 -9.14
CA LEU A 177 7.80 10.49 -8.21
C LEU A 177 6.62 10.40 -7.23
N ASP A 178 6.23 11.52 -6.65
CA ASP A 178 5.07 11.62 -5.75
C ASP A 178 3.79 11.18 -6.46
N GLY A 179 3.51 11.75 -7.63
CA GLY A 179 2.29 11.41 -8.38
C GLY A 179 2.23 9.92 -8.77
N LEU A 180 3.38 9.29 -9.08
CA LEU A 180 3.40 7.84 -9.30
C LEU A 180 3.12 7.06 -8.01
N ARG A 181 3.71 7.48 -6.89
CA ARG A 181 3.50 6.81 -5.59
C ARG A 181 2.04 6.91 -5.14
N GLU A 182 1.50 8.12 -5.15
CA GLU A 182 0.12 8.40 -4.75
C GLU A 182 -0.87 7.59 -5.59
N GLU A 183 -0.67 7.50 -6.92
CA GLU A 183 -1.54 6.70 -7.77
C GLU A 183 -1.44 5.20 -7.47
N ILE A 184 -0.23 4.68 -7.18
CA ILE A 184 -0.07 3.27 -6.77
C ILE A 184 -0.82 3.01 -5.46
N ASP A 185 -0.64 3.89 -4.46
CA ASP A 185 -1.27 3.74 -3.15
C ASP A 185 -2.81 3.80 -3.28
N LEU A 186 -3.34 4.76 -4.05
CA LEU A 186 -4.77 4.88 -4.33
C LEU A 186 -5.36 3.63 -5.00
N LEU A 187 -4.69 3.09 -6.01
CA LEU A 187 -5.14 1.89 -6.71
C LEU A 187 -5.04 0.62 -5.84
N CYS A 188 -4.01 0.53 -4.99
CA CYS A 188 -3.87 -0.55 -4.03
C CYS A 188 -5.00 -0.53 -2.99
N ASP A 189 -5.32 0.65 -2.46
CA ASP A 189 -6.41 0.84 -1.50
C ASP A 189 -7.77 0.56 -2.14
N ASP A 190 -7.99 0.93 -3.41
CA ASP A 190 -9.20 0.57 -4.15
C ASP A 190 -9.36 -0.95 -4.28
N VAL A 191 -8.29 -1.69 -4.63
CA VAL A 191 -8.31 -3.16 -4.67
C VAL A 191 -8.61 -3.76 -3.30
N LYS A 192 -7.98 -3.23 -2.24
CA LYS A 192 -8.23 -3.67 -0.86
C LYS A 192 -9.67 -3.46 -0.43
N GLU A 193 -10.29 -2.35 -0.80
CA GLU A 193 -11.69 -2.08 -0.47
C GLU A 193 -12.64 -3.02 -1.22
N HIS A 194 -12.40 -3.29 -2.51
CA HIS A 194 -13.17 -4.28 -3.24
C HIS A 194 -13.02 -5.68 -2.64
N LEU A 195 -11.80 -6.07 -2.23
CA LEU A 195 -11.56 -7.31 -1.50
C LEU A 195 -12.31 -7.37 -0.18
N ARG A 196 -12.25 -6.29 0.62
CA ARG A 196 -12.96 -6.19 1.90
C ARG A 196 -14.46 -6.43 1.73
N GLN A 197 -15.05 -5.86 0.69
CA GLN A 197 -16.48 -6.05 0.37
C GLN A 197 -16.80 -7.45 -0.16
N ALA A 198 -15.84 -8.14 -0.77
CA ALA A 198 -16.02 -9.48 -1.31
C ALA A 198 -15.80 -10.60 -0.28
N ILE A 199 -15.12 -10.32 0.83
CA ILE A 199 -14.96 -11.27 1.93
C ILE A 199 -16.33 -11.64 2.50
N SER A 200 -16.64 -12.93 2.51
CA SER A 200 -17.88 -13.47 3.08
C SER A 200 -17.87 -13.31 4.60
N GLU A 201 -18.61 -12.32 5.12
CA GLU A 201 -18.77 -12.10 6.55
C GLU A 201 -19.34 -13.34 7.26
N HIS A 202 -20.25 -14.07 6.59
CA HIS A 202 -20.80 -15.30 7.12
C HIS A 202 -19.74 -16.40 7.28
N THR A 203 -18.92 -16.63 6.24
CA THR A 203 -17.84 -17.62 6.30
C THR A 203 -16.79 -17.24 7.34
N LEU A 204 -16.51 -15.95 7.48
CA LEU A 204 -15.61 -15.43 8.50
C LEU A 204 -16.16 -15.67 9.92
N GLN A 205 -17.43 -15.37 10.17
CA GLN A 205 -18.07 -15.62 11.46
C GLN A 205 -18.09 -17.11 11.83
N GLU A 206 -18.39 -18.00 10.87
CA GLU A 206 -18.33 -19.46 11.09
C GLU A 206 -16.92 -19.92 11.47
N PHE A 207 -15.89 -19.41 10.77
CA PHE A 207 -14.50 -19.69 11.09
C PHE A 207 -14.13 -19.19 12.50
N LEU A 208 -14.49 -17.95 12.84
CA LEU A 208 -14.17 -17.37 14.14
C LEU A 208 -14.87 -18.10 15.28
N GLY A 209 -16.13 -18.51 15.12
CA GLY A 209 -16.85 -19.28 16.13
C GLY A 209 -16.12 -20.59 16.45
N ALA A 210 -15.70 -21.32 15.42
CA ALA A 210 -14.97 -22.58 15.61
C ALA A 210 -13.61 -22.41 16.30
N VAL A 211 -12.90 -21.29 16.08
CA VAL A 211 -11.59 -21.04 16.70
C VAL A 211 -11.73 -20.48 18.12
N LEU A 212 -12.75 -19.66 18.39
CA LEU A 212 -12.98 -19.06 19.70
C LEU A 212 -13.59 -20.05 20.72
N ASP A 213 -14.29 -21.08 20.27
CA ASP A 213 -14.81 -22.17 21.13
C ASP A 213 -13.74 -22.80 22.05
N GLU A 214 -12.45 -22.58 21.80
CA GLU A 214 -11.32 -23.07 22.60
C GLU A 214 -10.92 -22.16 23.81
N LEU A 215 -11.71 -21.12 24.15
CA LEU A 215 -11.43 -20.15 25.24
C LEU A 215 -11.68 -20.67 26.68
N ASP A 216 -10.87 -21.61 27.13
CA ASP A 216 -11.05 -22.31 28.42
C ASP A 216 -10.36 -21.66 29.66
N ILE A 217 -10.26 -20.33 29.74
CA ILE A 217 -9.47 -19.66 30.80
C ILE A 217 -10.31 -19.03 31.93
N LEU A 218 -11.57 -18.67 31.68
CA LEU A 218 -12.37 -17.82 32.59
C LEU A 218 -13.33 -18.54 33.53
N SER A 219 -13.64 -19.81 33.27
CA SER A 219 -14.66 -20.56 34.00
C SER A 219 -14.35 -22.07 34.03
N THR A 220 -15.22 -22.88 34.66
CA THR A 220 -15.06 -24.35 34.61
C THR A 220 -15.30 -24.88 33.19
N HIS A 221 -16.22 -24.24 32.48
CA HIS A 221 -16.49 -24.42 31.06
C HIS A 221 -16.96 -23.09 30.48
N THR A 222 -16.26 -22.56 29.49
CA THR A 222 -16.73 -21.41 28.72
C THR A 222 -17.48 -21.94 27.51
N ARG A 223 -18.67 -21.40 27.23
CA ARG A 223 -19.34 -21.64 25.96
C ARG A 223 -19.31 -20.35 25.17
N VAL A 224 -18.63 -20.37 24.04
CA VAL A 224 -18.73 -19.28 23.08
C VAL A 224 -20.06 -19.43 22.34
N GLU A 225 -20.78 -18.32 22.19
CA GLU A 225 -22.00 -18.30 21.39
C GLU A 225 -21.67 -18.07 19.92
N TYR A 226 -21.58 -16.80 19.52
CA TYR A 226 -21.19 -16.38 18.19
C TYR A 226 -20.36 -15.09 18.30
N PRO A 227 -19.23 -14.98 17.59
CA PRO A 227 -18.50 -13.73 17.51
C PRO A 227 -19.26 -12.72 16.65
N PHE A 228 -19.35 -11.50 17.16
CA PHE A 228 -19.77 -10.33 16.40
C PHE A 228 -18.52 -9.69 15.76
N VAL A 229 -18.62 -9.32 14.48
CA VAL A 229 -17.53 -8.67 13.75
C VAL A 229 -17.86 -7.19 13.62
N ASP A 230 -16.97 -6.33 14.11
CA ASP A 230 -17.09 -4.87 14.01
C ASP A 230 -16.44 -4.35 12.72
N GLU A 231 -15.18 -4.73 12.50
CA GLU A 231 -14.37 -4.20 11.41
C GLU A 231 -13.54 -5.31 10.76
N ILE A 232 -13.47 -5.24 9.44
CA ILE A 232 -12.62 -6.09 8.60
C ILE A 232 -11.71 -5.16 7.81
N THR A 233 -10.40 -5.34 7.93
CA THR A 233 -9.41 -4.53 7.22
C THR A 233 -8.50 -5.42 6.39
N VAL A 234 -8.33 -5.14 5.10
CA VAL A 234 -7.34 -5.81 4.26
C VAL A 234 -5.99 -5.11 4.44
N GLU A 235 -5.10 -5.71 5.23
CA GLU A 235 -3.83 -5.12 5.61
C GLU A 235 -2.82 -5.15 4.46
N LYS A 236 -2.69 -6.31 3.82
CA LYS A 236 -1.65 -6.58 2.81
C LYS A 236 -2.12 -7.66 1.84
N ILE A 237 -1.67 -7.53 0.60
CA ILE A 237 -1.76 -8.59 -0.42
C ILE A 237 -0.33 -8.95 -0.80
N ASP A 238 0.07 -10.20 -0.61
CA ASP A 238 1.39 -10.69 -1.06
C ASP A 238 1.26 -11.58 -2.30
N GLN A 239 2.33 -12.24 -2.70
CA GLN A 239 2.37 -13.13 -3.86
C GLN A 239 1.37 -14.30 -3.80
N SER A 240 0.84 -14.66 -2.62
CA SER A 240 0.13 -15.91 -2.35
C SER A 240 -1.06 -15.80 -1.40
N HIS A 241 -1.07 -14.80 -0.52
CA HIS A 241 -2.10 -14.59 0.49
C HIS A 241 -2.56 -13.14 0.56
N VAL A 242 -3.83 -12.97 0.92
CA VAL A 242 -4.43 -11.74 1.42
C VAL A 242 -4.42 -11.81 2.95
N TYR A 243 -3.91 -10.77 3.60
CA TYR A 243 -3.86 -10.62 5.05
C TYR A 243 -5.00 -9.71 5.51
N VAL A 244 -5.75 -10.16 6.50
CA VAL A 244 -6.98 -9.53 6.96
C VAL A 244 -6.92 -9.37 8.47
N GLY A 245 -7.07 -8.14 8.95
CA GLY A 245 -7.29 -7.84 10.36
C GLY A 245 -8.79 -7.82 10.65
N VAL A 246 -9.20 -8.44 11.76
CA VAL A 246 -10.58 -8.47 12.21
C VAL A 246 -10.66 -8.09 13.67
N THR A 247 -11.57 -7.19 13.99
CA THR A 247 -11.94 -6.81 15.36
C THR A 247 -13.41 -7.06 15.59
N GLY A 248 -13.77 -7.29 16.85
CA GLY A 248 -15.14 -7.51 17.24
C GLY A 248 -15.26 -7.92 18.69
N ASP A 249 -16.42 -8.47 19.03
CA ASP A 249 -16.75 -8.92 20.38
C ASP A 249 -17.19 -10.39 20.35
N VAL A 250 -16.80 -11.16 21.37
CA VAL A 250 -17.26 -12.53 21.55
C VAL A 250 -18.13 -12.62 22.79
N ASN A 251 -19.41 -12.98 22.58
CA ASN A 251 -20.33 -13.28 23.67
C ASN A 251 -20.04 -14.68 24.20
N VAL A 252 -19.97 -14.81 25.52
CA VAL A 252 -19.68 -16.06 26.20
C VAL A 252 -20.66 -16.31 27.35
N GLU A 253 -21.06 -17.58 27.51
CA GLU A 253 -21.71 -18.07 28.73
C GLU A 253 -20.63 -18.72 29.60
N LEU A 254 -20.33 -18.10 30.74
CA LEU A 254 -19.39 -18.59 31.75
C LEU A 254 -20.12 -19.57 32.68
N VAL A 255 -19.71 -20.83 32.68
CA VAL A 255 -20.34 -21.88 33.49
C VAL A 255 -19.49 -22.18 34.72
N TYR A 256 -20.06 -21.96 35.90
CA TYR A 256 -19.44 -22.24 37.20
C TYR A 256 -20.13 -23.43 37.86
N GLY A 257 -19.40 -24.54 37.96
CA GLY A 257 -19.86 -25.78 38.57
C GLY A 257 -20.05 -26.92 37.57
N SER A 258 -19.97 -28.14 38.09
CA SER A 258 -20.16 -29.38 37.34
C SER A 258 -21.65 -29.69 37.13
N GLY A 259 -21.96 -30.66 36.25
CA GLY A 259 -23.34 -31.15 36.08
C GLY A 259 -23.96 -31.75 37.35
N SER A 260 -23.19 -32.05 38.40
CA SER A 260 -23.72 -32.41 39.73
C SER A 260 -24.17 -31.18 40.50
N ASP A 261 -23.43 -30.08 40.41
CA ASP A 261 -23.70 -28.84 41.13
C ASP A 261 -24.98 -28.19 40.60
N PHE A 262 -25.17 -28.18 39.28
CA PHE A 262 -26.44 -27.79 38.65
C PHE A 262 -27.63 -28.64 39.14
N ARG A 263 -27.46 -29.96 39.30
CA ARG A 263 -28.53 -30.84 39.82
C ARG A 263 -28.88 -30.58 41.28
N ARG A 264 -27.95 -30.02 42.06
CA ARG A 264 -28.16 -29.63 43.46
C ARG A 264 -28.62 -28.18 43.61
N GLY A 265 -28.70 -27.42 42.52
CA GLY A 265 -29.01 -25.98 42.55
C GLY A 265 -27.82 -25.12 43.00
N GLU A 266 -26.60 -25.64 42.91
CA GLU A 266 -25.35 -24.99 43.34
C GLU A 266 -24.51 -24.49 42.16
N GLY A 267 -24.90 -24.79 40.92
CA GLY A 267 -24.27 -24.26 39.70
C GLY A 267 -24.77 -22.87 39.34
N ALA A 268 -23.95 -22.09 38.64
CA ALA A 268 -24.29 -20.76 38.15
C ALA A 268 -23.79 -20.56 36.71
N THR A 269 -24.55 -19.78 35.94
CA THR A 269 -24.13 -19.27 34.63
C THR A 269 -24.13 -17.75 34.66
N LEU A 270 -23.23 -17.14 33.88
CA LEU A 270 -23.18 -15.70 33.67
C LEU A 270 -22.86 -15.43 32.20
N ASP A 271 -23.58 -14.49 31.61
CA ASP A 271 -23.31 -14.01 30.26
C ASP A 271 -22.36 -12.82 30.32
N ASP A 272 -21.34 -12.81 29.47
CA ASP A 272 -20.41 -11.69 29.32
C ASP A 272 -19.96 -11.52 27.87
N SER A 273 -19.31 -10.41 27.56
CA SER A 273 -18.77 -10.10 26.23
C SER A 273 -17.36 -9.53 26.34
N PHE A 274 -16.47 -10.05 25.50
CA PHE A 274 -15.07 -9.65 25.48
C PHE A 274 -14.64 -9.25 24.07
N PRO A 275 -13.93 -8.12 23.91
CA PRO A 275 -13.40 -7.73 22.62
C PRO A 275 -12.27 -8.68 22.19
N PHE A 276 -12.19 -8.94 20.89
CA PHE A 276 -11.12 -9.72 20.29
C PHE A 276 -10.48 -8.98 19.11
N GLU A 277 -9.21 -9.32 18.90
CA GLU A 277 -8.45 -8.92 17.72
C GLU A 277 -7.76 -10.16 17.13
N VAL A 278 -7.88 -10.33 15.82
CA VAL A 278 -7.27 -11.44 15.10
C VAL A 278 -6.74 -11.04 13.73
N SER A 279 -5.53 -11.50 13.42
CA SER A 279 -4.94 -11.41 12.10
C SER A 279 -5.08 -12.75 11.38
N LEU A 280 -5.82 -12.73 10.28
CA LEU A 280 -6.09 -13.86 9.41
C LEU A 280 -5.33 -13.72 8.10
N ARG A 281 -5.23 -14.84 7.38
CA ARG A 281 -4.84 -14.83 5.97
C ARG A 281 -5.72 -15.76 5.18
N SER A 282 -5.83 -15.47 3.89
CA SER A 282 -6.57 -16.28 2.92
C SER A 282 -5.77 -16.40 1.62
N PRO A 283 -5.72 -17.57 0.96
CA PRO A 283 -5.05 -17.71 -0.33
C PRO A 283 -5.60 -16.74 -1.39
N VAL A 284 -4.73 -16.12 -2.20
CA VAL A 284 -5.14 -15.23 -3.30
C VAL A 284 -6.02 -15.90 -4.37
N THR A 285 -6.15 -17.23 -4.32
CA THR A 285 -6.94 -18.03 -5.25
C THR A 285 -8.30 -18.46 -4.69
N ASP A 286 -8.51 -18.31 -3.38
CA ASP A 286 -9.70 -18.81 -2.68
C ASP A 286 -9.91 -17.99 -1.39
N LEU A 287 -10.63 -16.88 -1.52
CA LEU A 287 -10.73 -15.85 -0.48
C LEU A 287 -11.53 -16.31 0.76
N ASP A 288 -12.31 -17.38 0.64
CA ASP A 288 -13.15 -17.91 1.72
C ASP A 288 -12.41 -18.89 2.63
N LYS A 289 -11.14 -19.22 2.34
CA LYS A 289 -10.32 -20.12 3.15
C LYS A 289 -9.42 -19.36 4.11
N PHE A 290 -9.92 -19.13 5.31
CA PHE A 290 -9.17 -18.45 6.36
C PHE A 290 -8.24 -19.38 7.14
N GLU A 291 -7.08 -18.84 7.48
CA GLU A 291 -6.12 -19.39 8.42
C GLU A 291 -5.73 -18.31 9.44
N THR A 292 -5.57 -18.70 10.71
CA THR A 292 -5.01 -17.79 11.71
C THR A 292 -3.50 -17.62 11.48
N THR A 293 -3.03 -16.37 11.52
CA THR A 293 -1.58 -16.09 11.46
C THR A 293 -0.93 -16.12 12.83
N GLN A 294 -1.74 -15.91 13.88
CA GLN A 294 -1.37 -15.90 15.29
C GLN A 294 -2.53 -16.44 16.13
N PRO A 295 -2.31 -16.88 17.38
CA PRO A 295 -3.40 -17.19 18.30
C PRO A 295 -4.32 -15.97 18.49
N ILE A 296 -5.63 -16.21 18.59
CA ILE A 296 -6.59 -15.13 18.80
C ILE A 296 -6.36 -14.50 20.18
N LYS A 297 -6.38 -13.17 20.23
CA LYS A 297 -6.30 -12.43 21.49
C LYS A 297 -7.70 -11.95 21.85
N VAL A 298 -8.17 -12.41 23.01
CA VAL A 298 -9.41 -11.92 23.64
C VAL A 298 -9.00 -11.15 24.88
N ASP A 299 -9.44 -9.90 24.98
CA ASP A 299 -9.16 -9.06 26.12
C ASP A 299 -10.24 -9.25 27.19
N THR A 300 -9.85 -9.91 28.27
CA THR A 300 -10.74 -10.21 29.41
C THR A 300 -10.47 -9.30 30.60
N SER A 301 -9.76 -8.19 30.40
CA SER A 301 -9.36 -7.28 31.50
C SER A 301 -10.56 -6.70 32.24
N SER A 302 -11.66 -6.42 31.53
CA SER A 302 -12.93 -5.93 32.08
C SER A 302 -13.51 -6.84 33.17
N TRP A 303 -13.21 -8.14 33.15
CA TRP A 303 -13.66 -9.09 34.17
C TRP A 303 -13.06 -8.83 35.56
N TYR A 304 -11.88 -8.22 35.63
CA TYR A 304 -11.10 -8.06 36.86
C TYR A 304 -11.26 -6.68 37.52
N GLU A 305 -12.04 -5.78 36.92
CA GLU A 305 -12.31 -4.42 37.40
C GLU A 305 -13.58 -4.34 38.27
#